data_AF-A0A5R2MU57-F1
#
_entry.id   AF-A0A5R2MU57-F1
#
_cell.length_a   1.000
_cell.length_b   1.000
_cell.length_c   1.000
_cell.angle_alpha   90.00
_cell.angle_beta   90.00
_cell.angle_gamma   90.00
#
_symmetry.space_group_name_H-M   'P 1'
#
loop_
_entity.id
_entity.type
_entity.pdbx_description
1 polymer ?
#
loop_
_entity_poly.entity_id
_entity_poly.type
_entity_poly.pdbx_seq_one_letter_code
_entity_poly.pdbx_strand_id
1 'polypeptide(L)' 'ASGKVDLKPLITGTYDFADSIKAFERAAEGNPQDVKLQILLTGEKD' A
#
# COMPACT_ATOMS: atom_id res chain seq x y z
N ALA A 1 -3.93 6.14 15.01
CA ALA A 1 -3.13 5.13 15.74
C ALA A 1 -2.62 5.74 17.03
N SER A 2 -2.53 4.98 18.14
CA SER A 2 -2.04 5.46 19.45
C SER A 2 -0.57 5.93 19.47
N GLY A 3 0.10 6.06 18.32
CA GLY A 3 1.50 6.51 18.20
C GLY A 3 2.55 5.53 18.73
N LYS A 4 2.15 4.37 19.26
CA LYS A 4 3.07 3.39 19.87
C LYS A 4 3.96 2.68 18.84
N VAL A 5 3.56 2.69 17.57
CA VAL A 5 4.30 2.10 16.45
C VAL A 5 4.10 2.99 15.23
N ASP A 6 5.19 3.34 14.55
CA ASP A 6 5.12 3.97 13.24
C ASP A 6 4.88 2.92 12.16
N LEU A 7 3.75 3.03 11.47
CA LEU A 7 3.34 2.08 10.43
C LEU A 7 3.76 2.55 9.03
N LYS A 8 4.14 3.83 8.88
CA LYS A 8 4.49 4.39 7.57
C LYS A 8 5.65 3.63 6.89
N PRO A 9 6.72 3.22 7.59
CA PRO A 9 7.82 2.49 6.97
C PRO A 9 7.44 1.10 6.44
N LEU A 10 6.30 0.54 6.86
CA LEU A 10 5.84 -0.77 6.42
C LEU A 10 5.14 -0.72 5.05
N ILE A 11 4.76 0.47 4.58
CA ILE A 11 4.08 0.64 3.29
C ILE A 11 5.13 0.66 2.18
N THR A 12 5.14 -0.39 1.35
CA THR A 12 6.10 -0.56 0.25
C THR A 12 5.53 -0.07 -1.09
N GLY A 13 4.22 0.11 -1.18
CA GLY A 13 3.57 0.68 -2.36
C GLY A 13 2.24 1.34 -2.03
N THR A 14 1.95 2.46 -2.68
CA THR A 14 0.66 3.17 -2.56
C THR A 14 0.10 3.47 -3.95
N TYR A 15 -1.11 3.01 -4.16
CA TYR A 15 -1.84 3.06 -5.43
C TYR A 15 -3.11 3.88 -5.28
N ASP A 16 -3.51 4.55 -6.35
CA ASP A 16 -4.81 5.18 -6.41
C ASP A 16 -5.90 4.11 -6.58
N PHE A 17 -7.13 4.43 -6.21
CA PHE A 17 -8.25 3.49 -6.37
C PHE A 17 -8.43 3.01 -7.81
N ALA A 18 -8.16 3.87 -8.80
CA ALA A 18 -8.21 3.50 -10.22
C ALA A 18 -7.22 2.37 -10.59
N ASP A 19 -6.12 2.25 -9.84
CA ASP A 19 -5.07 1.25 -10.03
C ASP A 19 -5.25 0.00 -9.15
N SER A 20 -6.43 -0.19 -8.54
CA SER A 20 -6.67 -1.28 -7.58
C SER A 20 -6.33 -2.66 -8.17
N ILE A 21 -6.68 -2.92 -9.43
CA ILE A 21 -6.40 -4.21 -10.09
C ILE A 21 -4.89 -4.47 -10.11
N LYS A 22 -4.10 -3.48 -10.54
CA LYS A 22 -2.63 -3.56 -10.57
C LYS A 22 -2.04 -3.77 -9.17
N ALA A 23 -2.60 -3.13 -8.15
CA ALA A 23 -2.18 -3.32 -6.77
C ALA A 23 -2.42 -4.77 -6.29
N PHE A 24 -3.55 -5.36 -6.65
CA PHE A 24 -3.85 -6.76 -6.34
C PHE A 24 -2.98 -7.75 -7.12
N GLU A 25 -2.74 -7.51 -8.40
CA GLU A 25 -1.82 -8.32 -9.22
C GLU A 25 -0.41 -8.32 -8.61
N ARG A 26 0.11 -7.13 -8.25
CA ARG A 26 1.42 -6.99 -7.57
C ARG A 26 1.48 -7.77 -6.25
N ALA A 27 0.41 -7.71 -5.45
CA ALA A 27 0.34 -8.46 -4.20
C ALA A 27 0.37 -9.98 -4.44
N ALA A 28 -0.32 -10.45 -5.48
CA ALA A 28 -0.38 -11.87 -5.84
C ALA A 28 0.95 -12.44 -6.34
N GLU A 29 1.82 -11.61 -6.93
CA GLU A 29 3.19 -12.00 -7.32
C GLU A 29 4.06 -12.41 -6.12
N GLY A 30 3.69 -12.03 -4.89
CA GLY A 30 4.38 -12.45 -3.67
C GLY A 30 5.85 -12.00 -3.61
N ASN A 31 6.16 -10.80 -4.11
CA ASN A 31 7.54 -10.33 -4.16
C ASN A 31 8.08 -10.14 -2.73
N PRO A 32 9.26 -10.71 -2.42
CA PRO A 32 9.83 -10.68 -1.06
C PRO A 32 10.15 -9.28 -0.53
N GLN A 33 10.19 -8.26 -1.39
CA GLN A 33 10.41 -6.87 -0.99
C GLN A 33 9.11 -6.13 -0.62
N ASP A 34 7.93 -6.71 -0.89
CA ASP A 34 6.66 -6.10 -0.52
C ASP A 34 6.27 -6.50 0.91
N VAL A 35 6.10 -5.50 1.77
CA VAL A 35 5.61 -5.70 3.14
C VAL A 35 4.12 -5.35 3.23
N LYS A 36 3.72 -4.22 2.64
CA LYS A 36 2.32 -3.79 2.58
C LYS A 36 2.09 -2.88 1.38
N LEU A 37 1.10 -3.25 0.56
CA LEU A 37 0.55 -2.38 -0.47
C LEU A 37 -0.72 -1.72 0.07
N GLN A 38 -0.93 -0.46 -0.29
CA GLN A 38 -2.07 0.34 0.13
C GLN A 38 -2.78 0.94 -1.08
N ILE A 39 -4.10 0.95 -1.05
CA ILE A 39 -4.95 1.63 -2.03
C ILE A 39 -5.58 2.84 -1.35
N LEU A 40 -5.42 4.02 -1.94
CA LEU A 40 -6.04 5.26 -1.49
C LEU A 40 -7.44 5.39 -2.09
N LEU A 41 -8.45 5.53 -1.22
CA LEU A 41 -9.85 5.69 -1.61
C LEU A 41 -10.16 7.12 -2.08
N THR A 42 -9.45 8.11 -1.55
CA THR A 42 -9.49 9.52 -1.96
C THR A 42 -8.11 9.85 -2.51
N GLY A 43 -8.01 10.25 -3.78
CA GLY A 43 -6.74 10.37 -4.53
C GLY A 43 -5.75 11.44 -4.07
N GLU A 44 -5.73 11.80 -2.79
CA GLU A 44 -4.66 12.61 -2.20
C GLU A 44 -3.57 11.70 -1.64
N LYS A 45 -2.39 11.77 -2.25
CA LYS A 45 -1.14 11.32 -1.65
C LYS A 45 -0.61 12.48 -0.80
N ASP A 46 -0.65 12.30 0.52
CA ASP A 46 0.07 13.15 1.48
C ASP A 46 1.58 13.20 1.18
#